data_AF-A0A7C9DJN0-F1
#
_entry.id   AF-A0A7C9DJN0-F1
#
_cell.length_a   1.000
_cell.length_b   1.000
_cell.length_c   1.000
_cell.angle_alpha   90.00
_cell.angle_beta   90.00
_cell.angle_gamma   90.00
#
_symmetry.space_group_name_H-M   'P 1'
#
loop_
_entity.id
_entity.type
_entity.pdbx_description
1 polymer ?
#
loop_
_entity_poly.entity_id
_entity_poly.type
_entity_poly.pdbx_seq_one_letter_code
_entity_poly.pdbx_strand_id
1 'polypeptide(L)'
;LSRAPSNSPMNVAVIFIGGKDDREALAYAGRVAYHPGVKITVMRFLVDTDVESNVRKTSQQEEEMKLDDECFANFYEKQVAGGKASYMEKHLVNSAQAYSTLRSLEGQYGLFIVGRGGRVNSMLTAGMNDWEQCPELGPLGDILSGPNFSTTASVLIIQQHNPKGDPGGNADNEFSIM
;
A
#
# COMPACT_ATOMS: atom_id res chain seq x y z
N LEU A 1 -9.81 -29.67 -5.81
CA LEU A 1 -9.32 -29.15 -7.11
C LEU A 1 -7.85 -28.77 -6.95
N SER A 2 -6.92 -29.67 -7.29
CA SER A 2 -5.48 -29.41 -7.21
C SER A 2 -5.02 -28.68 -8.47
N ARG A 3 -4.63 -27.41 -8.35
CA ARG A 3 -4.06 -26.65 -9.46
C ARG A 3 -2.68 -27.24 -9.74
N ALA A 4 -2.49 -27.82 -10.94
CA ALA A 4 -1.16 -28.21 -11.41
C ALA A 4 -0.20 -27.01 -11.29
N PRO A 5 1.09 -27.20 -10.97
CA PRO A 5 2.02 -26.09 -10.91
C PRO A 5 2.07 -25.43 -12.30
N SER A 6 1.47 -24.26 -12.42
CA SER A 6 1.60 -23.44 -13.60
C SER A 6 3.06 -23.02 -13.66
N ASN A 7 3.79 -23.45 -14.69
CA ASN A 7 5.18 -23.07 -14.91
C ASN A 7 5.36 -21.58 -15.30
N SER A 8 4.28 -20.79 -15.18
CA SER A 8 4.26 -19.34 -15.37
C SER A 8 4.56 -18.63 -14.05
N PRO A 9 5.45 -17.64 -14.04
CA PRO A 9 5.73 -16.86 -12.85
C PRO A 9 4.46 -16.12 -12.39
N MET A 10 4.29 -16.02 -11.08
CA MET A 10 3.21 -15.26 -10.45
C MET A 10 3.52 -13.76 -10.53
N ASN A 11 2.63 -12.99 -11.14
CA ASN A 11 2.72 -11.53 -11.14
C ASN A 11 2.19 -10.98 -9.81
N VAL A 12 3.01 -10.20 -9.13
CA VAL A 12 2.73 -9.57 -7.85
C VAL A 12 2.80 -8.06 -7.99
N ALA A 13 1.72 -7.37 -7.61
CA ALA A 13 1.66 -5.92 -7.56
C ALA A 13 1.94 -5.44 -6.14
N VAL A 14 2.75 -4.40 -5.99
CA VAL A 14 2.95 -3.68 -4.74
C VAL A 14 2.46 -2.26 -4.96
N ILE A 15 1.50 -1.81 -4.16
CA ILE A 15 0.97 -0.45 -4.27
C ILE A 15 1.58 0.38 -3.15
N PHE A 16 2.25 1.46 -3.52
CA PHE A 16 2.92 2.37 -2.61
C PHE A 16 2.26 3.74 -2.74
N ILE A 17 1.43 4.09 -1.77
CA ILE A 17 0.88 5.44 -1.60
C ILE A 17 1.70 6.26 -0.60
N GLY A 18 2.59 5.65 0.18
CA GLY A 18 3.45 6.31 1.17
C GLY A 18 3.00 6.08 2.60
N GLY A 19 3.95 6.21 3.52
CA GLY A 19 3.76 5.94 4.94
C GLY A 19 4.51 4.73 5.47
N LYS A 20 4.45 4.57 6.79
CA LYS A 20 5.19 3.54 7.54
C LYS A 20 4.86 2.10 7.11
N ASP A 21 3.58 1.80 6.92
CA ASP A 21 3.13 0.46 6.55
C ASP A 21 3.52 0.10 5.11
N ASP A 22 3.43 1.06 4.19
CA ASP A 22 3.84 0.91 2.80
C ASP A 22 5.36 0.69 2.66
N ARG A 23 6.16 1.36 3.50
CA ARG A 23 7.60 1.11 3.58
C ARG A 23 7.92 -0.32 4.02
N GLU A 24 7.16 -0.87 4.97
CA GLU A 24 7.30 -2.28 5.36
C GLU A 24 6.82 -3.22 4.24
N ALA A 25 5.74 -2.88 3.54
CA ALA A 25 5.27 -3.61 2.37
C ALA A 25 6.34 -3.67 1.26
N LEU A 26 7.03 -2.56 1.02
CA LEU A 26 8.14 -2.47 0.06
C LEU A 26 9.35 -3.31 0.49
N ALA A 27 9.70 -3.27 1.78
CA ALA A 27 10.76 -4.11 2.33
C ALA A 27 10.43 -5.60 2.22
N TYR A 28 9.19 -5.98 2.49
CA TYR A 28 8.69 -7.35 2.30
C TYR A 28 8.75 -7.77 0.82
N ALA A 29 8.26 -6.93 -0.09
CA ALA A 29 8.34 -7.17 -1.52
C ALA A 29 9.78 -7.38 -1.98
N GLY A 30 10.74 -6.62 -1.44
CA GLY A 30 12.15 -6.80 -1.74
C GLY A 30 12.71 -8.18 -1.38
N ARG A 31 12.12 -8.86 -0.38
CA ARG A 31 12.45 -10.25 -0.02
C ARG A 31 11.78 -11.23 -0.98
N VAL A 32 10.52 -11.00 -1.32
CA VAL A 32 9.75 -11.83 -2.26
C VAL A 32 10.35 -11.80 -3.67
N ALA A 33 10.96 -10.68 -4.08
CA ALA A 33 11.60 -10.50 -5.39
C ALA A 33 12.73 -11.50 -5.70
N TYR A 34 13.28 -12.16 -4.67
CA TYR A 34 14.32 -13.18 -4.85
C TYR A 34 13.76 -14.55 -5.26
N HIS A 35 12.44 -14.76 -5.18
CA HIS A 35 11.84 -16.03 -5.53
C HIS A 35 11.72 -16.16 -7.07
N PRO A 36 12.31 -17.19 -7.70
CA PRO A 36 12.39 -17.30 -9.17
C PRO A 36 11.02 -17.44 -9.85
N GLY A 37 10.00 -17.88 -9.11
CA GLY A 37 8.62 -18.00 -9.57
C GLY A 37 7.79 -16.72 -9.44
N VAL A 38 8.38 -15.58 -9.06
CA VAL A 38 7.64 -14.33 -8.81
C VAL A 38 8.19 -13.19 -9.67
N LYS A 39 7.27 -12.39 -10.23
CA LYS A 39 7.58 -11.12 -10.89
C LYS A 39 6.91 -10.00 -10.12
N ILE A 40 7.70 -9.07 -9.59
CA ILE A 40 7.19 -7.95 -8.80
C ILE A 40 7.09 -6.71 -9.66
N THR A 41 5.97 -6.01 -9.58
CA THR A 41 5.80 -4.65 -10.08
C THR A 41 5.42 -3.73 -8.93
N VAL A 42 6.25 -2.74 -8.65
CA VAL A 42 5.96 -1.71 -7.65
C VAL A 42 5.34 -0.51 -8.35
N MET A 43 4.14 -0.15 -7.94
CA MET A 43 3.35 0.97 -8.44
C MET A 43 3.31 2.07 -7.37
N ARG A 44 4.00 3.16 -7.63
CA ARG A 44 4.03 4.33 -6.75
C ARG A 44 2.95 5.32 -7.16
N PHE A 45 2.01 5.57 -6.27
CA PHE A 45 0.91 6.50 -6.46
C PHE A 45 1.30 7.84 -5.85
N LEU A 46 1.40 8.87 -6.68
CA LEU A 46 1.78 10.22 -6.30
C LEU A 46 0.62 11.17 -6.59
N VAL A 47 0.46 12.19 -5.76
CA VAL A 47 -0.47 13.28 -6.08
C VAL A 47 0.10 14.03 -7.28
N ASP A 48 -0.76 14.40 -8.22
CA ASP A 48 -0.34 15.21 -9.35
C ASP A 48 0.16 16.59 -8.89
N THR A 49 1.25 17.08 -9.49
CA THR A 49 1.99 18.27 -9.02
C THR A 49 1.15 19.54 -9.04
N ASP A 50 0.21 19.67 -9.99
CA ASP A 50 -0.69 20.83 -10.06
C ASP A 50 -1.66 20.89 -8.87
N VAL A 51 -2.07 19.73 -8.36
CA VAL A 51 -2.91 19.62 -7.16
C VAL A 51 -2.07 19.72 -5.90
N GLU A 52 -0.87 19.14 -5.91
CA GLU A 52 0.05 19.11 -4.78
C GLU A 52 0.51 20.52 -4.38
N SER A 53 0.79 21.40 -5.35
CA SER A 53 1.19 22.79 -5.10
C SER A 53 0.11 23.64 -4.41
N ASN A 54 -1.15 23.23 -4.51
CA ASN A 54 -2.29 23.90 -3.88
C ASN A 54 -2.56 23.43 -2.45
N VAL A 55 -1.86 22.41 -1.96
CA VAL A 55 -2.11 21.77 -0.66
C VAL A 55 -1.00 22.12 0.31
N ARG A 56 -1.34 22.76 1.43
CA ARG A 56 -0.39 23.02 2.50
C ARG A 56 -0.06 21.71 3.22
N LYS A 57 1.17 21.24 3.07
CA LYS A 57 1.70 20.10 3.83
C LYS A 57 2.15 20.57 5.21
N THR A 58 1.98 19.70 6.21
CA THR A 58 2.59 19.93 7.52
C THR A 58 4.07 19.53 7.48
N SER A 59 4.90 20.08 8.37
CA SER A 59 6.32 19.69 8.48
C SER A 59 6.49 18.18 8.70
N GLN A 60 5.56 17.56 9.43
CA GLN A 60 5.53 16.12 9.64
C GLN A 60 5.27 15.34 8.34
N GLN A 61 4.37 15.81 7.47
CA GLN A 61 4.12 15.17 6.16
C GLN A 61 5.31 15.30 5.22
N GLU A 62 6.02 16.43 5.25
CA GLU A 62 7.24 16.62 4.47
C GLU A 62 8.37 15.69 4.93
N GLU A 63 8.54 15.53 6.25
CA GLU A 63 9.49 14.57 6.82
C GLU A 63 9.13 13.13 6.44
N GLU A 64 7.86 12.77 6.50
CA GLU A 64 7.41 11.43 6.12
C GLU A 64 7.64 11.16 4.63
N MET A 65 7.35 12.13 3.76
CA MET A 65 7.68 12.02 2.32
C MET A 65 9.18 11.82 2.06
N LYS A 66 10.06 12.52 2.79
CA LYS A 66 11.51 12.32 2.66
C LYS A 66 11.92 10.90 3.02
N LEU A 67 11.34 10.36 4.10
CA LEU A 67 11.61 8.97 4.51
C LEU A 67 11.06 7.96 3.50
N ASP A 68 9.90 8.26 2.89
CA ASP A 68 9.32 7.45 1.84
C ASP A 68 10.19 7.45 0.57
N ASP A 69 10.68 8.62 0.15
CA ASP A 69 11.62 8.77 -0.97
C ASP A 69 12.93 8.02 -0.74
N GLU A 70 13.51 8.14 0.46
CA GLU A 70 14.74 7.43 0.82
C GLU A 70 14.54 5.90 0.83
N CYS A 71 13.42 5.44 1.39
CA CYS A 71 13.07 4.02 1.38
C CYS A 71 12.89 3.50 -0.05
N PHE A 72 12.22 4.28 -0.89
CA PHE A 72 11.97 3.93 -2.28
C PHE A 72 13.26 3.89 -3.11
N ALA A 73 14.13 4.90 -2.96
CA ALA A 73 15.42 4.95 -3.64
C ALA A 73 16.28 3.72 -3.31
N ASN A 74 16.34 3.34 -2.03
CA ASN A 74 17.03 2.15 -1.57
C ASN A 74 16.45 0.86 -2.19
N PHE A 75 15.13 0.76 -2.33
CA PHE A 75 14.50 -0.38 -3.00
C PHE A 75 14.81 -0.41 -4.49
N TYR A 76 14.72 0.74 -5.15
CA TYR A 76 14.97 0.89 -6.57
C TYR A 76 16.38 0.43 -6.94
N GLU A 77 17.39 0.90 -6.22
CA GLU A 77 18.78 0.50 -6.44
C GLU A 77 19.00 -1.01 -6.26
N LYS A 78 18.42 -1.61 -5.22
CA LYS A 78 18.65 -3.02 -4.88
C LYS A 78 17.87 -4.00 -5.76
N GLN A 79 16.65 -3.64 -6.14
CA GLN A 79 15.69 -4.56 -6.74
C GLN A 79 15.36 -4.21 -8.18
N VAL A 80 15.20 -2.92 -8.50
CA VAL A 80 14.80 -2.48 -9.85
C VAL A 80 16.01 -2.38 -10.77
N ALA A 81 17.07 -1.68 -10.34
CA ALA A 81 18.32 -1.62 -11.10
C ALA A 81 18.99 -3.01 -11.22
N GLY A 82 18.75 -3.88 -10.24
CA GLY A 82 19.15 -5.30 -10.29
C GLY A 82 18.26 -6.21 -11.13
N GLY A 83 17.20 -5.68 -11.78
CA GLY A 83 16.33 -6.43 -12.69
C GLY A 83 15.36 -7.43 -12.02
N LYS A 84 15.18 -7.36 -10.70
CA LYS A 84 14.32 -8.26 -9.92
C LYS A 84 12.89 -7.75 -9.75
N ALA A 85 12.68 -6.44 -9.88
CA ALA A 85 11.38 -5.81 -9.80
C ALA A 85 11.22 -4.77 -10.91
N SER A 86 10.00 -4.57 -11.38
CA SER A 86 9.63 -3.47 -12.27
C SER A 86 9.09 -2.30 -11.45
N TYR A 87 9.29 -1.09 -11.96
CA TYR A 87 8.81 0.15 -11.34
C TYR A 87 7.84 0.89 -12.26
N MET A 88 6.79 1.47 -11.68
CA MET A 88 5.83 2.32 -12.37
C MET A 88 5.37 3.45 -11.45
N GLU A 89 5.34 4.67 -11.97
CA GLU A 89 4.75 5.83 -11.31
C GLU A 89 3.36 6.12 -11.88
N LYS A 90 2.44 6.53 -11.00
CA LYS A 90 1.10 7.00 -11.35
C LYS A 90 0.85 8.32 -10.63
N HIS A 91 0.82 9.41 -11.38
CA HIS A 91 0.35 10.70 -10.89
C HIS A 91 -1.18 10.73 -10.96
N LEU A 92 -1.80 11.01 -9.82
CA LEU A 92 -3.23 10.90 -9.62
C LEU A 92 -3.77 12.20 -9.03
N VAL A 93 -4.88 12.66 -9.57
CA VAL A 93 -5.49 13.93 -9.16
C VAL A 93 -6.38 13.76 -7.92
N ASN A 94 -6.98 12.59 -7.74
CA ASN A 94 -7.89 12.30 -6.63
C ASN A 94 -8.08 10.78 -6.40
N SER A 95 -8.83 10.44 -5.35
CA SER A 95 -9.20 9.06 -5.02
C SER A 95 -10.01 8.34 -6.10
N ALA A 96 -10.85 9.06 -6.87
CA ALA A 96 -11.59 8.44 -7.99
C ALA A 96 -10.65 7.94 -9.10
N GLN A 97 -9.57 8.69 -9.40
CA GLN A 97 -8.52 8.24 -10.32
C GLN A 97 -7.68 7.10 -9.72
N ALA A 98 -7.41 7.12 -8.42
CA ALA A 98 -6.77 5.99 -7.75
C ALA A 98 -7.62 4.72 -7.90
N TYR A 99 -8.92 4.81 -7.66
CA TYR A 99 -9.87 3.71 -7.83
C TYR A 99 -9.92 3.19 -9.27
N SER A 100 -10.02 4.08 -10.27
CA SER A 100 -10.05 3.66 -11.67
C SER A 100 -8.73 3.01 -12.11
N THR A 101 -7.61 3.51 -11.59
CA THR A 101 -6.29 2.91 -11.80
C THR A 101 -6.23 1.52 -11.20
N LEU A 102 -6.66 1.34 -9.95
CA LEU A 102 -6.75 0.02 -9.31
C LEU A 102 -7.59 -0.93 -10.17
N ARG A 103 -8.80 -0.51 -10.56
CA ARG A 103 -9.70 -1.31 -11.42
C ARG A 103 -9.04 -1.76 -12.71
N SER A 104 -8.23 -0.90 -13.33
CA SER A 104 -7.52 -1.26 -14.57
C SER A 104 -6.52 -2.41 -14.39
N LEU A 105 -6.07 -2.67 -13.16
CA LEU A 105 -5.11 -3.74 -12.82
C LEU A 105 -5.77 -5.11 -12.60
N GLU A 106 -7.11 -5.17 -12.61
CA GLU A 106 -7.87 -6.41 -12.48
C GLU A 106 -7.40 -7.44 -13.52
N GLY A 107 -7.23 -8.70 -13.07
CA GLY A 107 -6.83 -9.82 -13.93
C GLY A 107 -5.36 -9.85 -14.35
N GLN A 108 -4.58 -8.78 -14.08
CA GLN A 108 -3.16 -8.72 -14.46
C GLN A 108 -2.22 -9.35 -13.41
N TYR A 109 -2.64 -9.32 -12.13
CA TYR A 109 -1.84 -9.75 -10.99
C TYR A 109 -2.56 -10.82 -10.17
N GLY A 110 -1.78 -11.79 -9.65
CA GLY A 110 -2.30 -12.86 -8.79
C GLY A 110 -2.24 -12.52 -7.29
N LEU A 111 -1.45 -11.53 -6.91
CA LEU A 111 -1.33 -11.03 -5.54
C LEU A 111 -1.08 -9.53 -5.55
N PHE A 112 -1.80 -8.83 -4.69
CA PHE A 112 -1.55 -7.43 -4.35
C PHE A 112 -0.99 -7.35 -2.94
N ILE A 113 0.12 -6.65 -2.78
CA ILE A 113 0.72 -6.32 -1.48
C ILE A 113 0.52 -4.83 -1.25
N VAL A 114 -0.16 -4.48 -0.16
CA VAL A 114 -0.42 -3.09 0.20
C VAL A 114 -0.13 -2.90 1.69
N GLY A 115 0.32 -1.71 2.07
CA GLY A 115 0.28 -1.35 3.49
C GLY A 115 -1.18 -1.19 3.94
N ARG A 116 -1.45 -1.47 5.20
CA ARG A 116 -2.75 -1.17 5.83
C ARG A 116 -3.09 0.32 5.70
N GLY A 117 -2.07 1.17 5.70
CA GLY A 117 -2.22 2.60 5.54
C GLY A 117 -2.39 3.31 6.88
N GLY A 118 -1.59 4.37 7.03
CA GLY A 118 -1.81 5.44 8.00
C GLY A 118 -2.27 6.71 7.27
N ARG A 119 -2.70 7.74 8.00
CA ARG A 119 -3.22 9.03 7.49
C ARG A 119 -2.18 9.90 6.74
N VAL A 120 -1.36 9.34 5.87
CA VAL A 120 -0.23 10.05 5.27
C VAL A 120 -0.63 10.70 3.95
N ASN A 121 -1.31 9.94 3.06
CA ASN A 121 -1.83 10.46 1.79
C ASN A 121 -3.35 10.52 1.76
N SER A 122 -3.88 11.34 2.67
CA SER A 122 -5.32 11.56 2.86
C SER A 122 -6.05 12.03 1.59
N MET A 123 -5.36 12.54 0.56
CA MET A 123 -5.99 12.99 -0.69
C MET A 123 -6.27 11.84 -1.67
N LEU A 124 -5.33 10.91 -1.86
CA LEU A 124 -5.52 9.77 -2.76
C LEU A 124 -6.43 8.71 -2.15
N THR A 125 -6.54 8.69 -0.82
CA THR A 125 -7.48 7.84 -0.08
C THR A 125 -8.69 8.60 0.45
N ALA A 126 -8.84 9.90 0.13
CA ALA A 126 -9.96 10.74 0.56
C ALA A 126 -11.29 10.11 0.09
N GLY A 127 -12.22 9.89 1.00
CA GLY A 127 -13.53 9.33 0.67
C GLY A 127 -13.53 7.83 0.34
N MET A 128 -12.37 7.16 0.28
CA MET A 128 -12.32 5.69 0.25
C MET A 128 -12.68 5.10 1.63
N ASN A 129 -12.35 5.83 2.71
CA ASN A 129 -12.66 5.42 4.08
C ASN A 129 -14.16 5.58 4.44
N ASP A 130 -14.93 6.38 3.70
CA ASP A 130 -16.34 6.66 4.01
C ASP A 130 -17.27 5.48 3.66
N TRP A 131 -16.76 4.51 2.91
CA TRP A 131 -17.45 3.25 2.56
C TRP A 131 -16.67 2.01 3.01
N GLU A 132 -15.72 2.16 3.93
CA GLU A 132 -14.87 1.07 4.39
C GLU A 132 -15.72 0.01 5.12
N GLN A 133 -15.83 -1.19 4.53
CA GLN A 133 -16.53 -2.30 5.17
C GLN A 133 -15.61 -3.03 6.15
N CYS A 134 -14.30 -2.98 5.90
CA CYS A 134 -13.26 -3.67 6.65
C CYS A 134 -12.09 -2.71 7.01
N PRO A 135 -12.18 -1.95 8.12
CA PRO A 135 -11.14 -0.99 8.54
C PRO A 135 -9.79 -1.63 8.92
N GLU A 136 -9.75 -2.95 9.09
CA GLU A 136 -8.54 -3.72 9.26
C GLU A 136 -7.71 -3.85 7.97
N LEU A 137 -8.35 -3.70 6.80
CA LEU A 137 -7.70 -3.80 5.50
C LEU A 137 -7.15 -2.45 5.01
N GLY A 138 -7.70 -1.36 5.55
CA GLY A 138 -7.43 -0.01 5.07
C GLY A 138 -8.06 0.28 3.71
N PRO A 139 -8.01 1.54 3.23
CA PRO A 139 -8.74 1.98 2.05
C PRO A 139 -8.38 1.20 0.77
N LEU A 140 -7.10 0.92 0.55
CA LEU A 140 -6.68 0.14 -0.61
C LEU A 140 -7.08 -1.34 -0.47
N GLY A 141 -6.89 -1.91 0.72
CA GLY A 141 -7.19 -3.32 0.97
C GLY A 141 -8.68 -3.62 0.85
N ASP A 142 -9.54 -2.73 1.34
CA ASP A 142 -11.00 -2.85 1.26
C ASP A 142 -11.48 -2.85 -0.20
N ILE A 143 -10.95 -1.93 -1.02
CA ILE A 143 -11.29 -1.84 -2.45
C ILE A 143 -10.82 -3.06 -3.23
N LEU A 144 -9.59 -3.51 -2.97
CA LEU A 144 -8.99 -4.67 -3.63
C LEU A 144 -9.69 -5.98 -3.24
N SER A 145 -10.21 -6.05 -2.01
CA SER A 145 -10.94 -7.21 -1.50
C SER A 145 -12.44 -7.17 -1.83
N GLY A 146 -12.91 -6.04 -2.37
CA GLY A 146 -14.30 -5.84 -2.74
C GLY A 146 -14.74 -6.80 -3.87
N PRO A 147 -16.05 -7.16 -3.90
CA PRO A 147 -16.59 -8.18 -4.82
C PRO A 147 -16.42 -7.84 -6.31
N ASN A 148 -16.17 -6.57 -6.61
CA ASN A 148 -16.08 -6.05 -7.97
C ASN A 148 -14.63 -6.00 -8.49
N PHE A 149 -13.60 -6.40 -7.70
CA PHE A 149 -12.18 -6.20 -8.03
C PHE A 149 -11.48 -7.38 -8.67
N SER A 150 -11.52 -8.54 -8.05
CA SER A 150 -11.06 -9.78 -8.68
C SER A 150 -11.48 -10.93 -7.80
N THR A 151 -12.11 -11.94 -8.39
CA THR A 151 -12.42 -13.18 -7.67
C THR A 151 -11.20 -14.10 -7.51
N THR A 152 -10.08 -13.79 -8.18
CA THR A 152 -8.94 -14.70 -8.29
C THR A 152 -7.63 -14.16 -7.71
N ALA A 153 -7.53 -12.86 -7.44
CA ALA A 153 -6.34 -12.26 -6.84
C ALA A 153 -6.41 -12.36 -5.30
N SER A 154 -5.27 -12.60 -4.67
CA SER A 154 -5.13 -12.47 -3.22
C SER A 154 -4.67 -11.06 -2.85
N VAL A 155 -5.06 -10.58 -1.67
CA VAL A 155 -4.63 -9.30 -1.12
C VAL A 155 -3.89 -9.57 0.19
N LEU A 156 -2.66 -9.08 0.30
CA LEU A 156 -1.83 -9.16 1.50
C LEU A 156 -1.68 -7.75 2.07
N ILE A 157 -2.22 -7.57 3.27
CA ILE A 157 -2.12 -6.33 4.04
C ILE A 157 -0.90 -6.41 4.95
N ILE A 158 0.01 -5.45 4.82
CA ILE A 158 1.20 -5.33 5.67
C ILE A 158 0.99 -4.18 6.65
N GLN A 159 1.28 -4.43 7.92
CA GLN A 159 1.25 -3.41 8.95
C GLN A 159 2.57 -3.43 9.71
N GLN A 160 3.19 -2.27 9.90
CA GLN A 160 4.37 -2.16 10.73
C GLN A 160 3.99 -2.43 12.19
N HIS A 161 4.74 -3.29 12.87
CA HIS A 161 4.54 -3.56 14.28
C HIS A 161 4.79 -2.28 15.11
N ASN A 162 3.75 -1.78 15.75
CA ASN A 162 3.88 -0.70 16.73
C ASN A 162 3.88 -1.31 18.15
N PRO A 163 5.03 -1.32 18.86
CA PRO A 163 5.10 -1.90 20.20
C PRO A 163 4.29 -1.13 21.28
N LYS A 164 3.63 -0.02 20.92
CA LYS A 164 2.70 0.73 21.79
C LYS A 164 1.23 0.31 21.67
N GLY A 165 0.94 -0.84 21.06
CA GLY A 165 -0.40 -1.43 21.06
C GLY A 165 -0.68 -2.13 22.38
N ASP A 166 -1.28 -1.42 23.32
CA ASP A 166 -1.96 -2.02 24.47
C ASP A 166 -3.24 -2.74 23.97
N PRO A 167 -3.40 -4.06 24.17
CA PRO A 167 -4.62 -4.76 23.84
C PRO A 167 -5.60 -4.63 25.03
N GLY A 168 -6.29 -3.50 25.13
CA GLY A 168 -7.24 -3.27 26.22
C GLY A 168 -8.36 -2.32 25.83
N GLY A 169 -9.51 -2.88 25.42
CA GLY A 169 -10.75 -2.13 25.33
C GLY A 169 -11.28 -1.72 26.70
N ASN A 170 -11.86 -0.52 26.76
CA ASN A 170 -12.84 0.01 27.72
C ASN A 170 -13.07 -0.75 29.04
N ALA A 171 -12.71 -0.12 30.15
CA ALA A 171 -13.54 0.01 31.37
C ALA A 171 -12.73 0.73 32.45
N ASP A 172 -13.27 1.85 32.93
CA ASP A 172 -13.26 2.26 34.34
C ASP A 172 -11.89 2.53 35.00
N ASN A 173 -11.59 3.82 35.19
CA ASN A 173 -11.14 4.32 36.50
C ASN A 173 -11.16 5.84 36.53
N GLU A 174 -12.30 6.37 36.97
CA GLU A 174 -12.30 7.42 37.98
C GLU A 174 -11.33 7.02 39.09
N PHE A 175 -10.16 7.65 39.20
CA PHE A 175 -9.53 7.91 40.50
C PHE A 175 -8.62 9.13 40.37
N SER A 176 -9.14 10.22 40.93
CA SER A 176 -8.39 11.41 41.30
C SER A 176 -7.29 11.05 42.31
N ILE A 177 -6.09 11.58 42.14
CA ILE A 177 -5.18 11.85 43.25
C ILE A 177 -4.60 13.25 43.05
N MET A 178 -5.17 14.20 43.78
CA MET A 178 -4.45 15.31 44.41
C MET A 178 -4.40 14.99 45.91
#